data_AF-M0C8Y0-F1
#
_entry.id   AF-M0C8Y0-F1
#
_cell.length_a   1.000
_cell.length_b   1.000
_cell.length_c   1.000
_cell.angle_alpha   90.00
_cell.angle_beta   90.00
_cell.angle_gamma   90.00
#
_symmetry.space_group_name_H-M   'P 1'
#
loop_
_entity.id
_entity.type
_entity.pdbx_description
1 polymer ?
#
loop_
_entity_poly.entity_id
_entity_poly.type
_entity_poly.pdbx_seq_one_letter_code
_entity_poly.pdbx_strand_id
1 'polypeptide(L)'
;MESVRKETDGIIPLHGTEGQANMLDRIIEKFEDTYGEYAEDRLIEVDEILGTRSAAEEAYPNLRAFVENDLFDYHVDRMENTPILWRLTTERLIADSKGEGFACYVDYHNLDSGLLDRLANQYLEPRKAELRERRSAANRRRSDESLSTSEQAEAAEQYERCASGLNQISVFEDVLQDLGSTDERDFEDEDRQLVEELAPKVATFREETRERVDTLAKLRERNSEEWFQDTFSDNFWSAVDEWREEWIDALDELERACEEYAKPADESVEAHLADLFDYFNWRLKGSDHYSSTGILFMTYYFEREGADLLDDDGEPFDTLTDDERLLASLATGLDDPSVVDEEFLEEIADDEGVEDVDDLPPLAEFKALAEEIDDRCQTIDKQIPSDWTDRALSEITTEGYQPNHKHGVEINITPLAQAEIVPKTVEDDVL
;
A
#
# COMPACT_ATOMS: atom_id res chain seq x y z
N MET A 1 -11.17 -24.39 -1.67
CA MET A 1 -11.15 -23.33 -0.63
C MET A 1 -10.73 -23.86 0.73
N GLU A 2 -11.50 -24.74 1.39
CA GLU A 2 -11.13 -25.23 2.73
C GLU A 2 -9.77 -25.94 2.75
N SER A 3 -9.43 -26.70 1.71
CA SER A 3 -8.13 -27.37 1.60
C SER A 3 -6.97 -26.36 1.56
N VAL A 4 -7.05 -25.35 0.69
CA VAL A 4 -6.00 -24.32 0.56
C VAL A 4 -5.82 -23.54 1.86
N ARG A 5 -6.91 -23.17 2.55
CA ARG A 5 -6.84 -22.49 3.86
C ARG A 5 -6.22 -23.33 4.98
N LYS A 6 -6.19 -24.66 4.84
CA LYS A 6 -5.58 -25.56 5.82
C LYS A 6 -4.12 -25.86 5.53
N GLU A 7 -3.65 -25.61 4.32
CA GLU A 7 -2.22 -25.70 4.02
C GLU A 7 -1.48 -24.64 4.82
N THR A 8 -0.35 -25.04 5.39
CA THR A 8 0.44 -24.16 6.26
C THR A 8 1.05 -22.97 5.53
N ASP A 9 1.26 -23.10 4.22
CA ASP A 9 1.73 -22.04 3.34
C ASP A 9 0.63 -21.53 2.40
N GLY A 10 -0.60 -22.04 2.51
CA GLY A 10 -1.70 -21.61 1.64
C GLY A 10 -1.50 -21.88 0.14
N ILE A 11 -0.57 -22.77 -0.25
CA ILE A 11 -0.28 -23.11 -1.65
C ILE A 11 -0.65 -24.58 -1.89
N ILE A 12 -1.40 -24.85 -2.97
CA ILE A 12 -1.65 -26.21 -3.44
C ILE A 12 -1.28 -26.31 -4.92
N PRO A 13 -0.30 -27.15 -5.31
CA PRO A 13 0.07 -27.29 -6.72
C PRO A 13 -1.06 -27.98 -7.49
N LEU A 14 -1.24 -27.58 -8.75
CA LEU A 14 -2.18 -28.24 -9.65
C LEU A 14 -1.64 -29.61 -10.10
N HIS A 15 -0.32 -29.73 -10.20
CA HIS A 15 0.37 -30.97 -10.55
C HIS A 15 1.17 -31.49 -9.35
N GLY A 16 0.79 -32.67 -8.86
CA GLY A 16 1.39 -33.26 -7.67
C GLY A 16 2.72 -33.95 -8.00
N THR A 17 3.64 -33.92 -7.04
CA THR A 17 4.93 -34.62 -7.12
C THR A 17 5.08 -35.58 -5.95
N GLU A 18 6.15 -36.37 -5.90
CA GLU A 18 6.46 -37.17 -4.72
C GLU A 18 6.58 -36.24 -3.48
N GLY A 19 5.66 -36.40 -2.53
CA GLY A 19 5.61 -35.61 -1.30
C GLY A 19 4.75 -34.34 -1.35
N GLN A 20 4.15 -34.00 -2.49
CA GLN A 20 3.25 -32.84 -2.64
C GLN A 20 1.93 -33.27 -3.28
N ALA A 21 0.88 -33.34 -2.46
CA ALA A 21 -0.48 -33.62 -2.92
C ALA A 21 -0.99 -32.48 -3.80
N ASN A 22 -1.66 -32.81 -4.89
CA ASN A 22 -2.27 -31.80 -5.76
C ASN A 22 -3.68 -31.43 -5.30
N MET A 23 -4.26 -30.41 -5.95
CA MET A 23 -5.61 -29.94 -5.63
C MET A 23 -6.69 -31.02 -5.76
N LEU A 24 -6.58 -31.94 -6.72
CA LEU A 24 -7.51 -33.06 -6.85
C LEU A 24 -7.38 -34.03 -5.66
N ASP A 25 -6.15 -34.39 -5.29
CA ASP A 25 -5.90 -35.28 -4.14
C ASP A 25 -6.48 -34.67 -2.86
N ARG A 26 -6.31 -33.36 -2.66
CA ARG A 26 -6.85 -32.63 -1.51
C ARG A 26 -8.38 -32.52 -1.52
N ILE A 27 -9.01 -32.49 -2.68
CA ILE A 27 -10.47 -32.58 -2.80
C ILE A 27 -10.94 -33.98 -2.43
N ILE A 28 -10.25 -35.02 -2.91
CA ILE A 28 -10.57 -36.43 -2.59
C ILE A 28 -10.45 -36.66 -1.09
N GLU A 29 -9.33 -36.29 -0.46
CA GLU A 29 -9.12 -36.37 1.00
C GLU A 29 -10.25 -35.67 1.75
N LYS A 30 -10.68 -34.49 1.28
CA LYS A 30 -11.77 -33.75 1.92
C LYS A 30 -13.12 -34.44 1.78
N PHE A 31 -13.38 -35.11 0.66
CA PHE A 31 -14.57 -35.94 0.48
C PHE A 31 -14.54 -37.16 1.42
N GLU A 32 -13.40 -37.82 1.55
CA GLU A 32 -13.20 -38.94 2.48
C GLU A 32 -13.44 -38.52 3.94
N ASP A 33 -12.87 -37.39 4.36
CA ASP A 33 -13.08 -36.84 5.71
C ASP A 33 -14.56 -36.48 6.00
N THR A 34 -15.27 -36.01 4.97
CA THR A 34 -16.64 -35.48 5.13
C THR A 34 -17.70 -36.57 5.01
N TYR A 35 -17.52 -37.50 4.07
CA TYR A 35 -18.52 -38.51 3.69
C TYR A 35 -18.15 -39.93 4.13
N GLY A 36 -16.92 -40.17 4.58
CA GLY A 36 -16.46 -41.47 5.07
C GLY A 36 -16.62 -42.56 4.02
N GLU A 37 -17.35 -43.63 4.37
CA GLU A 37 -17.61 -44.76 3.46
C GLU A 37 -18.39 -44.38 2.19
N TYR A 38 -19.06 -43.23 2.16
CA TYR A 38 -19.82 -42.75 1.01
C TYR A 38 -19.02 -41.82 0.08
N ALA A 39 -17.74 -41.58 0.35
CA ALA A 39 -16.94 -40.62 -0.41
C ALA A 39 -16.76 -41.03 -1.88
N GLU A 40 -16.48 -42.30 -2.14
CA GLU A 40 -16.31 -42.83 -3.50
C GLU A 40 -17.58 -42.67 -4.33
N ASP A 41 -18.74 -43.10 -3.80
CA ASP A 41 -20.04 -42.94 -4.46
C ASP A 41 -20.33 -41.47 -4.83
N ARG A 42 -19.96 -40.53 -3.94
CA ARG A 42 -20.16 -39.09 -4.16
C ARG A 42 -19.18 -38.51 -5.16
N LEU A 43 -17.93 -38.95 -5.16
CA LEU A 43 -16.94 -38.52 -6.15
C LEU A 43 -17.32 -39.00 -7.55
N ILE A 44 -17.82 -40.24 -7.69
CA ILE A 44 -18.35 -40.76 -8.97
C ILE A 44 -19.52 -39.89 -9.44
N GLU A 45 -20.49 -39.62 -8.56
CA GLU A 45 -21.65 -38.79 -8.90
C GLU A 45 -21.22 -37.39 -9.38
N VAL A 46 -20.28 -36.74 -8.67
CA VAL A 46 -19.76 -35.43 -9.07
C VAL A 46 -19.03 -35.49 -10.41
N ASP A 47 -18.19 -36.49 -10.62
CA ASP A 47 -17.45 -36.66 -11.88
C ASP A 47 -18.40 -36.82 -13.08
N GLU A 48 -19.45 -37.63 -12.95
CA GLU A 48 -20.47 -37.82 -13.99
C GLU A 48 -21.28 -36.55 -14.27
N ILE A 49 -21.50 -35.70 -13.25
CA ILE A 49 -22.16 -34.39 -13.42
C ILE A 49 -21.26 -33.42 -14.19
N LEU A 50 -19.95 -33.45 -13.93
CA LEU A 50 -18.98 -32.52 -14.51
C LEU A 50 -18.68 -32.82 -15.98
N GLY A 51 -18.88 -34.05 -16.46
CA GLY A 51 -18.66 -34.34 -17.88
C GLY A 51 -18.86 -35.79 -18.28
N THR A 52 -18.37 -36.12 -19.48
CA THR A 52 -18.57 -37.42 -20.12
C THR A 52 -17.28 -38.19 -20.38
N ARG A 53 -16.13 -37.76 -19.81
CA ARG A 53 -14.87 -38.49 -19.94
C ARG A 53 -14.96 -39.84 -19.23
N SER A 54 -14.29 -40.84 -19.80
CA SER A 54 -14.34 -42.22 -19.31
C SER A 54 -13.31 -42.45 -18.20
N ALA A 55 -13.75 -43.02 -17.08
CA ALA A 55 -12.86 -43.42 -15.98
C ALA A 55 -12.06 -44.72 -16.27
N ALA A 56 -11.97 -45.15 -17.53
CA ALA A 56 -11.24 -46.36 -17.91
C ALA A 56 -9.71 -46.21 -17.81
N GLU A 57 -9.20 -44.99 -17.96
CA GLU A 57 -7.76 -44.69 -17.97
C GLU A 57 -7.29 -44.05 -16.65
N GLU A 58 -8.13 -43.23 -16.01
CA GLU A 58 -7.85 -42.60 -14.72
C GLU A 58 -9.11 -42.45 -13.87
N ALA A 59 -8.94 -42.32 -12.55
CA ALA A 59 -10.04 -42.06 -11.63
C ALA A 59 -10.46 -40.57 -11.71
N TYR A 60 -11.77 -40.34 -11.81
CA TYR A 60 -12.41 -39.02 -11.83
C TYR A 60 -11.83 -38.03 -12.88
N PRO A 61 -11.83 -38.39 -14.18
CA PRO A 61 -11.24 -37.58 -15.25
C PRO A 61 -11.96 -36.23 -15.49
N ASN A 62 -13.26 -36.15 -15.20
CA ASN A 62 -14.03 -34.91 -15.37
C ASN A 62 -13.77 -33.95 -14.23
N LEU A 63 -13.69 -34.45 -13.00
CA LEU A 63 -13.31 -33.67 -11.83
C LEU A 63 -11.89 -33.13 -11.95
N ARG A 64 -10.93 -33.94 -12.40
CA ARG A 64 -9.56 -33.47 -12.70
C ARG A 64 -9.60 -32.30 -13.67
N ALA A 65 -10.27 -32.48 -14.82
CA ALA A 65 -10.30 -31.47 -15.85
C ALA A 65 -11.00 -30.17 -15.39
N PHE A 66 -12.06 -30.28 -14.59
CA PHE A 66 -12.71 -29.12 -13.97
C PHE A 66 -11.73 -28.37 -13.07
N VAL A 67 -10.99 -29.07 -12.20
CA VAL A 67 -10.00 -28.46 -11.31
C VAL A 67 -8.86 -27.79 -12.08
N GLU A 68 -8.45 -28.36 -13.21
CA GLU A 68 -7.36 -27.81 -14.04
C GLU A 68 -7.77 -26.62 -14.90
N ASN A 69 -8.99 -26.63 -15.46
CA ASN A 69 -9.35 -25.67 -16.52
C ASN A 69 -10.47 -24.71 -16.12
N ASP A 70 -11.43 -25.17 -15.30
CA ASP A 70 -12.71 -24.46 -15.14
C ASP A 70 -12.93 -23.92 -13.71
N LEU A 71 -12.24 -24.48 -12.71
CA LEU A 71 -12.47 -24.17 -11.29
C LEU A 71 -12.19 -22.70 -10.97
N PHE A 72 -11.13 -22.11 -11.54
CA PHE A 72 -10.79 -20.72 -11.28
C PHE A 72 -11.84 -19.77 -11.89
N ASP A 73 -12.18 -19.95 -13.16
CA ASP A 73 -13.19 -19.11 -13.84
C ASP A 73 -14.57 -19.24 -13.19
N TYR A 74 -14.97 -20.48 -12.84
CA TYR A 74 -16.18 -20.72 -12.06
C TYR A 74 -16.15 -19.98 -10.71
N HIS A 75 -14.98 -19.93 -10.05
CA HIS A 75 -14.83 -19.25 -8.77
C HIS A 75 -14.87 -17.72 -8.91
N VAL A 76 -14.26 -17.16 -9.96
CA VAL A 76 -14.35 -15.72 -10.29
C VAL A 76 -15.81 -15.31 -10.50
N ASP A 77 -16.53 -15.99 -11.38
CA ASP A 77 -17.97 -15.73 -11.65
C ASP A 77 -18.81 -15.87 -10.37
N ARG A 78 -18.59 -16.96 -9.62
CA ARG A 78 -19.36 -17.24 -8.40
C ARG A 78 -19.13 -16.23 -7.28
N MET A 79 -17.96 -15.58 -7.26
CA MET A 79 -17.57 -14.57 -6.27
C MET A 79 -17.73 -13.14 -6.80
N GLU A 80 -18.49 -12.92 -7.87
CA GLU A 80 -18.74 -11.57 -8.41
C GLU A 80 -17.42 -10.82 -8.65
N ASN A 81 -16.47 -11.48 -9.29
CA ASN A 81 -15.13 -10.97 -9.64
C ASN A 81 -14.22 -10.62 -8.46
N THR A 82 -14.53 -11.09 -7.25
CA THR A 82 -13.66 -10.97 -6.05
C THR A 82 -13.23 -12.33 -5.51
N PRO A 83 -12.44 -13.11 -6.27
CA PRO A 83 -12.05 -14.45 -5.88
C PRO A 83 -11.12 -14.43 -4.65
N ILE A 84 -11.41 -15.30 -3.68
CA ILE A 84 -10.51 -15.57 -2.54
C ILE A 84 -9.49 -16.69 -2.79
N LEU A 85 -9.64 -17.40 -3.90
CA LEU A 85 -8.78 -18.51 -4.32
C LEU A 85 -8.14 -18.10 -5.63
N TRP A 86 -6.84 -17.84 -5.59
CA TRP A 86 -6.05 -17.37 -6.72
C TRP A 86 -5.38 -18.53 -7.43
N ARG A 87 -5.26 -18.45 -8.74
CA ARG A 87 -4.47 -19.39 -9.55
C ARG A 87 -3.25 -18.67 -10.07
N LEU A 88 -2.07 -19.21 -9.79
CA LEU A 88 -0.84 -18.83 -10.47
C LEU A 88 -0.54 -19.89 -11.54
N THR A 89 -0.11 -19.46 -12.73
CA THR A 89 0.13 -20.36 -13.87
C THR A 89 1.23 -19.84 -14.77
N THR A 90 1.93 -20.76 -15.44
CA THR A 90 2.92 -20.46 -16.48
C THR A 90 2.34 -20.50 -17.90
N GLU A 91 1.02 -20.68 -18.06
CA GLU A 91 0.34 -20.90 -19.34
C GLU A 91 0.69 -19.85 -20.41
N ARG A 92 0.83 -18.60 -19.97
CA ARG A 92 0.98 -17.40 -20.83
C ARG A 92 2.43 -16.99 -21.08
N LEU A 93 3.39 -17.53 -20.34
CA LEU A 93 4.77 -17.05 -20.35
C LEU A 93 5.54 -17.32 -21.66
N ILE A 94 5.03 -18.18 -22.54
CA ILE A 94 5.62 -18.45 -23.86
C ILE A 94 4.54 -18.56 -24.95
N ALA A 95 4.81 -18.01 -26.13
CA ALA A 95 3.84 -17.89 -27.23
C ALA A 95 3.33 -19.22 -27.83
N ASP A 96 4.09 -20.32 -27.68
CA ASP A 96 3.76 -21.64 -28.23
C ASP A 96 3.78 -22.72 -27.14
N SER A 97 3.16 -22.43 -25.98
CA SER A 97 3.09 -23.38 -24.87
C SER A 97 2.34 -24.66 -25.28
N LYS A 98 2.84 -25.80 -24.80
CA LYS A 98 2.17 -27.11 -24.90
C LYS A 98 1.71 -27.49 -23.51
N GLY A 99 0.51 -27.06 -23.14
CA GLY A 99 -0.01 -27.16 -21.78
C GLY A 99 0.82 -26.36 -20.77
N GLU A 100 0.53 -26.55 -19.49
CA GLU A 100 1.17 -25.79 -18.40
C GLU A 100 2.42 -26.47 -17.87
N GLY A 101 3.48 -25.68 -17.66
CA GLY A 101 4.69 -26.10 -16.96
C GLY A 101 4.44 -26.22 -15.46
N PHE A 102 3.89 -25.17 -14.87
CA PHE A 102 3.53 -25.10 -13.46
C PHE A 102 2.22 -24.32 -13.29
N ALA A 103 1.42 -24.75 -12.31
CA ALA A 103 0.28 -24.01 -11.83
C ALA A 103 0.01 -24.39 -10.37
N CYS A 104 -0.51 -23.45 -9.58
CA CYS A 104 -0.95 -23.70 -8.21
C CYS A 104 -2.15 -22.82 -7.86
N TYR A 105 -2.85 -23.23 -6.80
CA TYR A 105 -3.86 -22.44 -6.13
C TYR A 105 -3.28 -21.82 -4.86
N VAL A 106 -3.57 -20.54 -4.63
CA VAL A 106 -3.12 -19.77 -3.47
C VAL A 106 -4.33 -19.14 -2.79
N ASP A 107 -4.39 -19.18 -1.46
CA ASP A 107 -5.41 -18.43 -0.71
C ASP A 107 -5.01 -16.96 -0.63
N TYR A 108 -5.95 -16.04 -0.90
CA TYR A 108 -5.68 -14.59 -0.91
C TYR A 108 -5.00 -14.11 0.39
N HIS A 109 -5.44 -14.65 1.53
CA HIS A 109 -4.91 -14.30 2.85
C HIS A 109 -3.48 -14.80 3.09
N ASN A 110 -2.95 -15.63 2.20
CA ASN A 110 -1.57 -16.13 2.23
C ASN A 110 -0.73 -15.53 1.09
N LEU A 111 -1.25 -14.55 0.35
CA LEU A 111 -0.43 -13.67 -0.49
C LEU A 111 0.37 -12.77 0.45
N ASP A 112 1.62 -13.14 0.68
CA ASP A 112 2.57 -12.42 1.52
C ASP A 112 3.90 -12.29 0.79
N SER A 113 4.83 -11.56 1.39
CA SER A 113 6.17 -11.32 0.84
C SER A 113 7.02 -12.57 0.68
N GLY A 114 6.69 -13.65 1.40
CA GLY A 114 7.34 -14.95 1.25
C GLY A 114 6.74 -15.81 0.14
N LEU A 115 5.70 -15.38 -0.57
CA LEU A 115 5.04 -16.18 -1.61
C LEU A 115 6.01 -16.59 -2.71
N LEU A 116 6.72 -15.63 -3.30
CA LEU A 116 7.62 -15.88 -4.43
C LEU A 116 8.77 -16.82 -4.03
N ASP A 117 9.34 -16.59 -2.85
CA ASP A 117 10.39 -17.44 -2.27
C ASP A 117 9.92 -18.88 -2.04
N ARG A 118 8.69 -19.06 -1.53
CA ARG A 118 8.10 -20.37 -1.32
C ARG A 118 7.91 -21.10 -2.64
N LEU A 119 7.39 -20.44 -3.67
CA LEU A 119 7.23 -21.01 -5.00
C LEU A 119 8.60 -21.46 -5.56
N ALA A 120 9.57 -20.56 -5.59
CA ALA A 120 10.91 -20.82 -6.14
C ALA A 120 11.61 -21.99 -5.43
N ASN A 121 11.64 -21.97 -4.09
CA ASN A 121 12.45 -22.91 -3.31
C ASN A 121 11.76 -24.24 -3.00
N GLN A 122 10.42 -24.28 -2.94
CA GLN A 122 9.69 -25.46 -2.46
C GLN A 122 8.90 -26.18 -3.56
N TYR A 123 8.45 -25.46 -4.60
CA TYR A 123 7.53 -26.02 -5.60
C TYR A 123 8.16 -26.22 -6.98
N LEU A 124 9.05 -25.32 -7.41
CA LEU A 124 9.58 -25.38 -8.78
C LEU A 124 10.57 -26.53 -9.00
N GLU A 125 11.48 -26.81 -8.07
CA GLU A 125 12.47 -27.88 -8.27
C GLU A 125 11.84 -29.30 -8.27
N PRO A 126 10.93 -29.67 -7.35
CA PRO A 126 10.20 -30.94 -7.43
C PRO A 126 9.47 -31.11 -8.77
N ARG A 127 8.79 -30.05 -9.22
CA ARG A 127 8.10 -30.06 -10.51
C ARG A 127 9.05 -30.22 -11.70
N LYS A 128 10.18 -29.50 -11.70
CA LYS A 128 11.22 -29.66 -12.73
C LYS A 128 11.78 -31.08 -12.74
N ALA A 129 12.01 -31.69 -11.58
CA ALA A 129 12.51 -33.06 -11.48
C ALA A 129 11.53 -34.06 -12.12
N GLU A 130 10.24 -33.98 -11.78
CA GLU A 130 9.18 -34.80 -12.37
C GLU A 130 9.10 -34.63 -13.90
N LEU A 131 9.12 -33.39 -14.39
CA LEU A 131 9.10 -33.11 -15.83
C LEU A 131 10.35 -33.64 -16.55
N ARG A 132 11.54 -33.55 -15.94
CA ARG A 132 12.78 -34.11 -16.50
C ARG A 132 12.72 -35.63 -16.58
N GLU A 133 12.17 -36.29 -15.57
CA GLU A 133 11.98 -37.75 -15.57
C GLU A 133 10.99 -38.18 -16.65
N ARG A 134 9.80 -37.55 -16.70
CA ARG A 134 8.77 -37.83 -17.70
C ARG A 134 9.28 -37.58 -19.12
N ARG A 135 9.99 -36.47 -19.35
CA ARG A 135 10.65 -36.19 -20.63
C ARG A 135 11.65 -37.27 -21.00
N SER A 136 12.44 -37.77 -20.05
CA SER A 136 13.42 -38.83 -20.29
C SER A 136 12.75 -40.17 -20.61
N ALA A 137 11.65 -40.50 -19.94
CA ALA A 137 10.84 -41.69 -20.22
C ALA A 137 10.17 -41.62 -21.60
N ALA A 138 9.55 -40.49 -21.93
CA ALA A 138 8.96 -40.21 -23.23
C ALA A 138 10.01 -40.30 -24.36
N ASN A 139 11.21 -39.76 -24.14
CA ASN A 139 12.31 -39.83 -25.09
C ASN A 139 12.75 -41.28 -25.39
N ARG A 140 12.78 -42.15 -24.38
CA ARG A 140 13.05 -43.58 -24.55
C ARG A 140 11.95 -44.25 -25.38
N ARG A 141 10.68 -44.01 -25.04
CA ARG A 141 9.52 -44.63 -25.73
C ARG A 141 9.43 -44.23 -27.20
N ARG A 142 9.55 -42.94 -27.54
CA ARG A 142 9.46 -42.53 -28.95
C ARG A 142 10.59 -43.05 -29.84
N SER A 143 11.71 -43.47 -29.23
CA SER A 143 12.86 -44.05 -29.93
C SER A 143 12.85 -45.58 -29.93
N ASP A 144 11.82 -46.20 -29.34
CA ASP A 144 11.70 -47.65 -29.21
C ASP A 144 10.97 -48.22 -30.43
N GLU A 145 11.75 -48.86 -31.33
CA GLU A 145 11.25 -49.49 -32.56
C GLU A 145 10.28 -50.66 -32.31
N SER A 146 10.18 -51.17 -31.07
CA SER A 146 9.24 -52.23 -30.71
C SER A 146 7.82 -51.74 -30.45
N LEU A 147 7.64 -50.43 -30.22
CA LEU A 147 6.33 -49.81 -30.02
C LEU A 147 5.63 -49.54 -31.36
N SER A 148 4.31 -49.43 -31.32
CA SER A 148 3.53 -49.01 -32.48
C SER A 148 3.77 -47.54 -32.83
N THR A 149 3.48 -47.16 -34.07
CA THR A 149 3.57 -45.76 -34.51
C THR A 149 2.70 -44.81 -33.69
N SER A 150 1.55 -45.28 -33.19
CA SER A 150 0.67 -44.48 -32.31
C SER A 150 1.34 -44.21 -30.97
N GLU A 151 1.87 -45.25 -30.33
CA GLU A 151 2.56 -45.12 -29.03
C GLU A 151 3.83 -44.28 -29.12
N GLN A 152 4.55 -44.34 -30.26
CA GLN A 152 5.69 -43.46 -30.52
C GLN A 152 5.27 -42.00 -30.70
N ALA A 153 4.12 -41.75 -31.36
CA ALA A 153 3.58 -40.40 -31.55
C ALA A 153 3.12 -39.80 -30.21
N GLU A 154 2.37 -40.54 -29.39
CA GLU A 154 1.97 -40.13 -28.03
C GLU A 154 3.21 -39.79 -27.16
N ALA A 155 4.26 -40.62 -27.25
CA ALA A 155 5.51 -40.35 -26.55
C ALA A 155 6.25 -39.11 -27.09
N ALA A 156 6.13 -38.79 -28.39
CA ALA A 156 6.68 -37.56 -28.95
C ALA A 156 5.93 -36.32 -28.44
N GLU A 157 4.59 -36.36 -28.43
CA GLU A 157 3.76 -35.28 -27.86
C GLU A 157 4.06 -35.07 -26.37
N GLN A 158 4.17 -36.16 -25.60
CA GLN A 158 4.54 -36.07 -24.18
C GLN A 158 5.93 -35.45 -23.98
N TYR A 159 6.90 -35.79 -24.83
CA TYR A 159 8.22 -35.17 -24.76
C TYR A 159 8.15 -33.66 -25.01
N GLU A 160 7.41 -33.24 -26.04
CA GLU A 160 7.23 -31.83 -26.38
C GLU A 160 6.52 -31.06 -25.25
N ARG A 161 5.47 -31.65 -24.66
CA ARG A 161 4.79 -31.11 -23.48
C ARG A 161 5.74 -30.89 -22.31
N CYS A 162 6.54 -31.90 -21.96
CA CYS A 162 7.51 -31.76 -20.86
C CYS A 162 8.63 -30.77 -21.18
N ALA A 163 9.08 -30.69 -22.44
CA ALA A 163 10.09 -29.72 -22.85
C ALA A 163 9.54 -28.28 -22.79
N SER A 164 8.30 -28.07 -23.25
CA SER A 164 7.60 -26.79 -23.14
C SER A 164 7.41 -26.38 -21.68
N GLY A 165 6.96 -27.30 -20.82
CA GLY A 165 6.78 -27.03 -19.39
C GLY A 165 8.07 -26.67 -18.66
N LEU A 166 9.20 -27.31 -19.00
CA LEU A 166 10.51 -26.93 -18.45
C LEU A 166 10.97 -25.54 -18.92
N ASN A 167 10.65 -25.15 -20.16
CA ASN A 167 10.95 -23.82 -20.68
C ASN A 167 10.10 -22.75 -19.96
N GLN A 168 8.81 -23.01 -19.81
CA GLN A 168 7.89 -22.17 -19.05
C GLN A 168 8.37 -21.93 -17.61
N ILE A 169 8.78 -23.00 -16.90
CA ILE A 169 9.29 -22.84 -15.53
C ILE A 169 10.57 -22.00 -15.51
N SER A 170 11.46 -22.12 -16.51
CA SER A 170 12.66 -21.27 -16.58
C SER A 170 12.30 -19.78 -16.67
N VAL A 171 11.33 -19.43 -17.53
CA VAL A 171 10.83 -18.05 -17.64
C VAL A 171 10.14 -17.62 -16.36
N PHE A 172 9.38 -18.51 -15.73
CA PHE A 172 8.72 -18.23 -14.46
C PHE A 172 9.73 -17.95 -13.34
N GLU A 173 10.85 -18.66 -13.28
CA GLU A 173 11.92 -18.37 -12.32
C GLU A 173 12.51 -16.96 -12.51
N ASP A 174 12.70 -16.53 -13.76
CA ASP A 174 13.15 -15.17 -14.08
C ASP A 174 12.09 -14.14 -13.63
N VAL A 175 10.81 -14.39 -13.92
CA VAL A 175 9.69 -13.52 -13.48
C VAL A 175 9.58 -13.40 -11.96
N LEU A 176 9.72 -14.52 -11.23
CA LEU A 176 9.71 -14.49 -9.76
C LEU A 176 10.90 -13.69 -9.20
N GLN A 177 12.06 -13.77 -9.86
CA GLN A 177 13.23 -12.98 -9.49
C GLN A 177 12.99 -11.49 -9.77
N ASP A 178 12.43 -11.13 -10.92
CA ASP A 178 12.14 -9.75 -11.28
C ASP A 178 11.11 -9.14 -10.32
N LEU A 179 10.00 -9.85 -10.05
CA LEU A 179 8.99 -9.42 -9.08
C LEU A 179 9.52 -9.33 -7.64
N GLY A 180 10.52 -10.14 -7.29
CA GLY A 180 11.17 -10.10 -5.97
C GLY A 180 12.32 -9.10 -5.87
N SER A 181 12.67 -8.40 -6.95
CA SER A 181 13.74 -7.42 -6.97
C SER A 181 13.21 -6.03 -6.59
N THR A 182 14.08 -5.21 -6.00
CA THR A 182 13.79 -3.82 -5.69
C THR A 182 13.45 -3.02 -6.95
N ASP A 183 12.39 -2.21 -6.88
CA ASP A 183 11.97 -1.24 -7.90
C ASP A 183 11.97 0.16 -7.27
N GLU A 184 13.11 0.87 -7.38
CA GLU A 184 13.34 2.14 -6.69
C GLU A 184 12.23 3.17 -7.02
N ARG A 185 11.79 3.90 -6.01
CA ARG A 185 10.83 5.00 -6.17
C ARG A 185 11.40 6.07 -7.10
N ASP A 186 10.54 6.62 -7.95
CA ASP A 186 10.86 7.79 -8.78
C ASP A 186 10.82 9.07 -7.91
N PHE A 187 11.82 9.22 -7.05
CA PHE A 187 11.93 10.32 -6.08
C PHE A 187 13.41 10.66 -5.87
N GLU A 188 13.82 11.85 -6.34
CA GLU A 188 15.24 12.18 -6.50
C GLU A 188 15.93 12.52 -5.17
N ASP A 189 17.26 12.45 -5.14
CA ASP A 189 18.06 12.81 -3.94
C ASP A 189 17.81 14.26 -3.49
N GLU A 190 17.55 15.18 -4.44
CA GLU A 190 17.22 16.59 -4.15
C GLU A 190 15.87 16.69 -3.43
N ASP A 191 14.84 15.96 -3.88
CA ASP A 191 13.52 15.93 -3.24
C ASP A 191 13.58 15.31 -1.84
N ARG A 192 14.41 14.27 -1.64
CA ARG A 192 14.66 13.70 -0.31
C ARG A 192 15.29 14.71 0.66
N GLN A 193 16.24 15.50 0.18
CA GLN A 193 16.86 16.52 1.02
C GLN A 193 15.82 17.60 1.41
N LEU A 194 14.93 17.97 0.49
CA LEU A 194 13.86 18.93 0.77
C LEU A 194 12.92 18.44 1.89
N VAL A 195 12.50 17.18 1.87
CA VAL A 195 11.67 16.62 2.96
C VAL A 195 12.44 16.44 4.27
N GLU A 196 13.74 16.13 4.21
CA GLU A 196 14.61 16.05 5.41
C GLU A 196 14.73 17.42 6.11
N GLU A 197 14.80 18.51 5.35
CA GLU A 197 14.80 19.88 5.87
C GLU A 197 13.40 20.35 6.30
N LEU A 198 12.33 19.84 5.68
CA LEU A 198 10.96 20.17 6.02
C LEU A 198 10.50 19.57 7.35
N ALA A 199 10.90 18.33 7.66
CA ALA A 199 10.50 17.63 8.88
C ALA A 199 10.69 18.47 10.18
N PRO A 200 11.86 19.07 10.47
CA PRO A 200 12.04 19.88 11.67
C PRO A 200 11.21 21.18 11.68
N LYS A 201 10.90 21.75 10.51
CA LYS A 201 10.01 22.92 10.39
C LYS A 201 8.58 22.56 10.78
N VAL A 202 8.07 21.43 10.25
CA VAL A 202 6.76 20.88 10.62
C VAL A 202 6.69 20.55 12.12
N ALA A 203 7.74 19.93 12.66
CA ALA A 203 7.83 19.60 14.08
C ALA A 203 7.74 20.85 14.98
N THR A 204 8.44 21.93 14.59
CA THR A 204 8.42 23.22 15.29
C THR A 204 7.04 23.87 15.21
N PHE A 205 6.46 23.94 14.02
CA PHE A 205 5.11 24.48 13.83
C PHE A 205 4.04 23.70 14.63
N ARG A 206 4.17 22.37 14.71
CA ARG A 206 3.31 21.52 15.54
C ARG A 206 3.43 21.87 17.02
N GLU A 207 4.64 22.01 17.56
CA GLU A 207 4.83 22.34 18.98
C GLU A 207 4.30 23.74 19.30
N GLU A 208 4.64 24.73 18.49
CA GLU A 208 4.17 26.12 18.61
C GLU A 208 2.63 26.22 18.54
N THR A 209 2.01 25.41 17.67
CA THR A 209 0.54 25.29 17.59
C THR A 209 -0.02 24.64 18.86
N ARG A 210 0.60 23.56 19.34
CA ARG A 210 0.19 22.82 20.55
C ARG A 210 0.25 23.73 21.77
N GLU A 211 1.32 24.49 21.95
CA GLU A 211 1.49 25.40 23.08
C GLU A 211 0.44 26.51 23.09
N ARG A 212 0.12 27.10 21.93
CA ARG A 212 -0.95 28.10 21.79
C ARG A 212 -2.32 27.51 22.10
N VAL A 213 -2.61 26.32 21.60
CA VAL A 213 -3.87 25.59 21.88
C VAL A 213 -4.01 25.25 23.37
N ASP A 214 -2.94 24.76 24.01
CA ASP A 214 -2.93 24.46 25.44
C ASP A 214 -3.09 25.73 26.29
N THR A 215 -2.50 26.84 25.84
CA THR A 215 -2.66 28.15 26.46
C THR A 215 -4.10 28.65 26.34
N LEU A 216 -4.74 28.48 25.19
CA LEU A 216 -6.17 28.75 25.01
C LEU A 216 -7.03 27.89 25.93
N ALA A 217 -6.73 26.60 26.07
CA ALA A 217 -7.45 25.71 26.98
C ALA A 217 -7.32 26.17 28.44
N LYS A 218 -6.13 26.58 28.87
CA LYS A 218 -5.91 27.17 30.21
C LYS A 218 -6.71 28.45 30.42
N LEU A 219 -6.70 29.37 29.44
CA LEU A 219 -7.49 30.61 29.49
C LEU A 219 -8.98 30.30 29.61
N ARG A 220 -9.45 29.32 28.85
CA ARG A 220 -10.83 28.86 28.84
C ARG A 220 -11.27 28.28 30.19
N GLU A 221 -10.42 27.52 30.87
CA GLU A 221 -10.71 26.97 32.20
C GLU A 221 -10.78 28.04 33.29
N ARG A 222 -9.98 29.10 33.15
CA ARG A 222 -9.83 30.17 34.15
C ARG A 222 -10.91 31.24 34.05
N ASN A 223 -11.45 31.45 32.86
CA ASN A 223 -12.37 32.54 32.57
C ASN A 223 -13.80 32.06 32.33
N SER A 224 -14.76 32.98 32.48
CA SER A 224 -16.17 32.71 32.20
C SER A 224 -16.44 32.62 30.69
N GLU A 225 -17.57 32.00 30.32
CA GLU A 225 -18.08 32.02 28.94
C GLU A 225 -18.16 33.43 28.37
N GLU A 226 -18.76 34.35 29.12
CA GLU A 226 -18.95 35.75 28.72
C GLU A 226 -17.62 36.43 28.40
N TRP A 227 -16.62 36.27 29.28
CA TRP A 227 -15.27 36.78 29.03
C TRP A 227 -14.68 36.24 27.73
N PHE A 228 -14.78 34.94 27.49
CA PHE A 228 -14.16 34.33 26.31
C PHE A 228 -14.86 34.75 24.99
N GLN A 229 -16.19 34.90 25.03
CA GLN A 229 -16.98 35.40 23.90
C GLN A 229 -16.67 36.88 23.61
N ASP A 230 -16.51 37.68 24.65
CA ASP A 230 -16.16 39.10 24.54
C ASP A 230 -14.74 39.30 24.00
N THR A 231 -13.77 38.48 24.44
CA THR A 231 -12.36 38.56 23.99
C THR A 231 -12.18 38.03 22.57
N PHE A 232 -12.72 36.85 22.25
CA PHE A 232 -12.50 36.20 20.96
C PHE A 232 -13.73 36.35 20.06
N SER A 233 -14.71 35.46 20.20
CA SER A 233 -16.06 35.57 19.64
C SER A 233 -16.91 34.40 20.12
N ASP A 234 -18.23 34.47 19.90
CA ASP A 234 -19.21 33.43 20.26
C ASP A 234 -18.80 32.01 19.82
N ASN A 235 -18.18 31.87 18.65
CA ASN A 235 -17.88 30.56 18.06
C ASN A 235 -16.38 30.20 18.07
N PHE A 236 -15.50 31.08 18.53
CA PHE A 236 -14.06 30.87 18.44
C PHE A 236 -13.62 29.61 19.18
N TRP A 237 -13.97 29.47 20.47
CA TRP A 237 -13.60 28.28 21.25
C TRP A 237 -14.17 27.00 20.63
N SER A 238 -15.42 27.03 20.18
CA SER A 238 -16.07 25.84 19.62
C SER A 238 -15.33 25.36 18.37
N ALA A 239 -14.87 26.29 17.52
CA ALA A 239 -14.07 25.95 16.35
C ALA A 239 -12.68 25.39 16.75
N VAL A 240 -11.98 26.01 17.70
CA VAL A 240 -10.68 25.49 18.15
C VAL A 240 -10.83 24.12 18.83
N ASP A 241 -11.80 23.96 19.73
CA ASP A 241 -12.06 22.73 20.49
C ASP A 241 -12.45 21.55 19.59
N GLU A 242 -13.15 21.81 18.48
CA GLU A 242 -13.54 20.80 17.49
C GLU A 242 -12.33 20.25 16.72
N TRP A 243 -11.36 21.10 16.36
CA TRP A 243 -10.32 20.75 15.39
C TRP A 243 -8.91 20.61 15.97
N ARG A 244 -8.65 21.09 17.19
CA ARG A 244 -7.29 21.17 17.73
C ARG A 244 -6.55 19.82 17.79
N GLU A 245 -7.24 18.73 18.12
CA GLU A 245 -6.61 17.41 18.21
C GLU A 245 -6.25 16.93 16.80
N GLU A 246 -7.16 17.11 15.84
CA GLU A 246 -6.91 16.76 14.44
C GLU A 246 -5.77 17.58 13.81
N TRP A 247 -5.64 18.87 14.12
CA TRP A 247 -4.49 19.66 13.63
C TRP A 247 -3.17 19.10 14.13
N ILE A 248 -3.08 18.78 15.42
CA ILE A 248 -1.84 18.26 16.00
C ILE A 248 -1.52 16.87 15.47
N ASP A 249 -2.53 16.00 15.35
CA ASP A 249 -2.37 14.64 14.80
C ASP A 249 -1.97 14.70 13.31
N ALA A 250 -2.57 15.58 12.52
CA ALA A 250 -2.25 15.70 11.10
C ALA A 250 -0.86 16.32 10.86
N LEU A 251 -0.39 17.24 11.72
CA LEU A 251 0.98 17.75 11.68
C LEU A 251 1.99 16.67 12.11
N ASP A 252 1.63 15.82 13.07
CA ASP A 252 2.44 14.65 13.47
C ASP A 252 2.56 13.65 12.30
N GLU A 253 1.45 13.38 11.61
CA GLU A 253 1.45 12.54 10.42
C GLU A 253 2.24 13.18 9.26
N LEU A 254 2.17 14.51 9.07
CA LEU A 254 2.95 15.21 8.05
C LEU A 254 4.46 15.16 8.35
N GLU A 255 4.87 15.33 9.61
CA GLU A 255 6.27 15.11 10.01
C GLU A 255 6.70 13.68 9.67
N ARG A 256 5.89 12.68 10.02
CA ARG A 256 6.14 11.29 9.66
C ARG A 256 6.22 11.08 8.14
N ALA A 257 5.37 11.74 7.36
CA ALA A 257 5.44 11.68 5.90
C ALA A 257 6.80 12.21 5.41
N CYS A 258 7.26 13.34 5.94
CA CYS A 258 8.58 13.88 5.61
C CYS A 258 9.70 12.87 5.93
N GLU A 259 9.68 12.25 7.11
CA GLU A 259 10.66 11.24 7.53
C GLU A 259 10.65 9.99 6.63
N GLU A 260 9.47 9.50 6.25
CA GLU A 260 9.33 8.33 5.38
C GLU A 260 9.81 8.63 3.95
N TYR A 261 9.47 9.81 3.40
CA TYR A 261 9.95 10.21 2.08
C TYR A 261 11.45 10.52 2.03
N ALA A 262 12.05 10.93 3.17
CA ALA A 262 13.49 11.16 3.28
C ALA A 262 14.32 9.87 3.22
N LYS A 263 13.71 8.70 3.47
CA LYS A 263 14.38 7.40 3.37
C LYS A 263 14.88 7.11 1.95
N PRO A 264 15.89 6.25 1.80
CA PRO A 264 16.36 5.78 0.50
C PRO A 264 15.24 5.33 -0.46
N ALA A 265 15.45 5.54 -1.76
CA ALA A 265 14.43 5.26 -2.79
C ALA A 265 14.11 3.76 -2.94
N ASP A 266 14.95 2.87 -2.40
CA ASP A 266 14.72 1.42 -2.32
C ASP A 266 13.87 0.99 -1.12
N GLU A 267 13.46 1.91 -0.25
CA GLU A 267 12.49 1.67 0.82
C GLU A 267 11.09 2.15 0.40
N SER A 268 10.07 1.34 0.68
CA SER A 268 8.67 1.65 0.37
C SER A 268 8.10 2.73 1.31
N VAL A 269 7.08 3.47 0.83
CA VAL A 269 6.36 4.48 1.61
C VAL A 269 4.87 4.20 1.53
N GLU A 270 4.16 4.27 2.67
CA GLU A 270 2.71 4.06 2.71
C GLU A 270 1.99 5.07 1.81
N ALA A 271 1.15 4.58 0.89
CA ALA A 271 0.60 5.39 -0.20
C ALA A 271 -0.12 6.66 0.26
N HIS A 272 -0.83 6.59 1.39
CA HIS A 272 -1.63 7.71 1.94
C HIS A 272 -0.78 8.87 2.47
N LEU A 273 0.51 8.66 2.80
CA LEU A 273 1.34 9.70 3.40
C LEU A 273 1.58 10.88 2.44
N ALA A 274 1.57 10.63 1.13
CA ALA A 274 1.66 11.69 0.12
C ALA A 274 0.50 12.70 0.22
N ASP A 275 -0.70 12.26 0.62
CA ASP A 275 -1.87 13.14 0.66
C ASP A 275 -1.71 14.26 1.71
N LEU A 276 -0.80 14.10 2.67
CA LEU A 276 -0.55 15.07 3.74
C LEU A 276 0.14 16.33 3.24
N PHE A 277 0.94 16.24 2.16
CA PHE A 277 1.61 17.41 1.57
C PHE A 277 0.58 18.40 1.00
N ASP A 278 -0.39 17.93 0.20
CA ASP A 278 -1.49 18.77 -0.26
C ASP A 278 -2.45 19.14 0.88
N TYR A 279 -2.70 18.22 1.84
CA TYR A 279 -3.56 18.46 3.01
C TYR A 279 -3.16 19.68 3.82
N PHE A 280 -1.85 19.91 3.95
CA PHE A 280 -1.35 21.09 4.64
C PHE A 280 -1.88 22.37 4.00
N ASN A 281 -1.75 22.49 2.67
CA ASN A 281 -2.22 23.64 1.90
C ASN A 281 -3.74 23.81 2.00
N TRP A 282 -4.50 22.78 1.61
CA TRP A 282 -5.92 22.96 1.35
C TRP A 282 -6.76 23.00 2.63
N ARG A 283 -6.24 22.46 3.76
CA ARG A 283 -7.02 22.32 4.99
C ARG A 283 -6.36 22.78 6.27
N LEU A 284 -5.08 22.43 6.51
CA LEU A 284 -4.46 22.64 7.82
C LEU A 284 -4.02 24.08 8.03
N LYS A 285 -3.27 24.67 7.08
CA LYS A 285 -2.75 26.04 7.19
C LYS A 285 -3.89 27.04 7.41
N GLY A 286 -4.86 27.03 6.49
CA GLY A 286 -5.91 28.04 6.44
C GLY A 286 -5.34 29.44 6.15
N SER A 287 -6.05 30.46 6.61
CA SER A 287 -5.60 31.87 6.58
C SER A 287 -5.84 32.53 7.93
N ASP A 288 -5.22 33.69 8.14
CA ASP A 288 -5.39 34.57 9.30
C ASP A 288 -6.69 35.40 9.27
N HIS A 289 -7.67 34.99 8.45
CA HIS A 289 -8.98 35.61 8.43
C HIS A 289 -9.90 34.94 9.45
N TYR A 290 -10.71 35.72 10.18
CA TYR A 290 -11.62 35.25 11.25
C TYR A 290 -12.64 34.16 10.83
N SER A 291 -12.86 33.97 9.52
CA SER A 291 -13.78 32.96 8.96
C SER A 291 -13.08 31.71 8.45
N SER A 292 -11.75 31.65 8.55
CA SER A 292 -10.95 30.47 8.23
C SER A 292 -11.16 29.38 9.29
N THR A 293 -10.87 28.13 8.93
CA THR A 293 -10.99 26.94 9.78
C THR A 293 -9.68 26.15 9.89
N GLY A 294 -8.59 26.67 9.31
CA GLY A 294 -7.23 26.14 9.49
C GLY A 294 -6.47 26.94 10.55
N ILE A 295 -5.34 26.42 11.00
CA ILE A 295 -4.56 26.84 12.18
C ILE A 295 -4.36 28.36 12.24
N LEU A 296 -4.02 28.99 11.11
CA LEU A 296 -3.68 30.42 11.08
C LEU A 296 -4.85 31.33 11.47
N PHE A 297 -6.11 30.88 11.46
CA PHE A 297 -7.25 31.74 11.82
C PHE A 297 -7.17 32.21 13.28
N MET A 298 -6.47 31.47 14.15
CA MET A 298 -6.27 31.84 15.54
C MET A 298 -5.46 33.13 15.67
N THR A 299 -4.50 33.33 14.76
CA THR A 299 -3.59 34.49 14.77
C THR A 299 -4.34 35.81 14.66
N TYR A 300 -5.46 35.85 13.93
CA TYR A 300 -6.36 37.02 13.88
C TYR A 300 -6.72 37.56 15.26
N TYR A 301 -7.11 36.65 16.17
CA TYR A 301 -7.51 37.04 17.51
C TYR A 301 -6.33 37.26 18.44
N PHE A 302 -5.25 36.50 18.24
CA PHE A 302 -4.04 36.65 19.05
C PHE A 302 -3.41 38.02 18.81
N GLU A 303 -3.31 38.47 17.57
CA GLU A 303 -2.86 39.82 17.24
C GLU A 303 -3.80 40.89 17.83
N ARG A 304 -5.11 40.73 17.63
CA ARG A 304 -6.10 41.71 18.08
C ARG A 304 -6.12 41.90 19.59
N GLU A 305 -5.97 40.83 20.35
CA GLU A 305 -6.15 40.85 21.81
C GLU A 305 -4.83 40.81 22.60
N GLY A 306 -3.75 40.31 21.99
CA GLY A 306 -2.46 40.07 22.65
C GLY A 306 -1.34 41.05 22.27
N ALA A 307 -1.35 41.66 21.08
CA ALA A 307 -0.23 42.49 20.61
C ALA A 307 0.04 43.71 21.50
N ASP A 308 -1.00 44.38 21.98
CA ASP A 308 -0.88 45.54 22.90
C ASP A 308 -0.33 45.17 24.30
N LEU A 309 -0.14 43.88 24.58
CA LEU A 309 0.38 43.35 25.85
C LEU A 309 1.87 42.96 25.77
N LEU A 310 2.49 43.12 24.59
CA LEU A 310 3.91 42.85 24.35
C LEU A 310 4.74 44.14 24.42
N ASP A 311 5.99 44.01 24.84
CA ASP A 311 6.98 45.09 24.80
C ASP A 311 7.66 45.21 23.43
N ASP A 312 8.61 46.14 23.32
CA ASP A 312 9.34 46.41 22.07
C ASP A 312 10.20 45.21 21.62
N ASP A 313 10.48 44.24 22.50
CA ASP A 313 11.22 43.01 22.20
C ASP A 313 10.27 41.84 21.85
N GLY A 314 8.95 42.08 21.79
CA GLY A 314 7.94 41.06 21.51
C GLY A 314 7.58 40.17 22.72
N GLU A 315 8.01 40.55 23.92
CA GLU A 315 7.83 39.77 25.15
C GLU A 315 6.66 40.30 25.99
N PRO A 316 5.93 39.45 26.74
CA PRO A 316 4.85 39.90 27.62
C PRO A 316 5.33 40.87 28.71
N PHE A 317 4.65 42.00 28.89
CA PHE A 317 5.00 42.95 29.95
C PHE A 317 5.03 42.31 31.35
N ASP A 318 6.04 42.65 32.17
CA ASP A 318 6.18 42.15 33.55
C ASP A 318 4.99 42.49 34.46
N THR A 319 4.25 43.56 34.17
CA THR A 319 3.15 44.07 35.01
C THR A 319 1.80 43.42 34.77
N LEU A 320 1.71 42.49 33.82
CA LEU A 320 0.46 41.83 33.45
C LEU A 320 -0.04 40.92 34.58
N THR A 321 -1.37 40.81 34.67
CA THR A 321 -2.02 39.73 35.42
C THR A 321 -1.73 38.38 34.78
N ASP A 322 -1.99 37.29 35.52
CA ASP A 322 -1.78 35.94 34.99
C ASP A 322 -2.56 35.68 33.69
N ASP A 323 -3.81 36.17 33.58
CA ASP A 323 -4.65 35.95 32.39
C ASP A 323 -4.21 36.84 31.22
N GLU A 324 -3.83 38.09 31.48
CA GLU A 324 -3.24 38.97 30.46
C GLU A 324 -1.90 38.42 29.96
N ARG A 325 -1.08 37.80 30.83
CA ARG A 325 0.17 37.17 30.41
C ARG A 325 -0.06 35.96 29.51
N LEU A 326 -1.08 35.13 29.81
CA LEU A 326 -1.47 34.03 28.94
C LEU A 326 -2.03 34.52 27.60
N LEU A 327 -2.73 35.66 27.58
CA LEU A 327 -3.23 36.27 26.36
C LEU A 327 -2.08 36.86 25.51
N ALA A 328 -1.13 37.53 26.17
CA ALA A 328 0.09 38.03 25.54
C ALA A 328 0.93 36.91 24.92
N SER A 329 1.11 35.77 25.62
CA SER A 329 1.88 34.64 25.10
C SER A 329 1.25 33.94 23.88
N LEU A 330 -0.02 34.21 23.55
CA LEU A 330 -0.60 33.73 22.30
C LEU A 330 -0.11 34.55 21.09
N ALA A 331 0.35 35.78 21.33
CA ALA A 331 0.77 36.74 20.33
C ALA A 331 2.29 36.86 20.17
N THR A 332 3.07 36.05 20.89
CA THR A 332 4.53 35.99 20.74
C THR A 332 4.92 35.31 19.43
N GLY A 333 6.16 35.56 19.00
CA GLY A 333 6.78 34.88 17.86
C GLY A 333 7.14 33.43 18.15
N LEU A 334 8.10 32.91 17.38
CA LEU A 334 8.63 31.57 17.57
C LEU A 334 9.70 31.57 18.68
N ASP A 335 9.80 30.47 19.42
CA ASP A 335 10.90 30.29 20.39
C ASP A 335 12.28 30.27 19.70
N ASP A 336 12.34 29.75 18.47
CA ASP A 336 13.52 29.74 17.62
C ASP A 336 13.19 30.27 16.21
N PRO A 337 13.32 31.58 15.95
CA PRO A 337 13.01 32.15 14.64
C PRO A 337 14.01 31.73 13.54
N SER A 338 15.17 31.18 13.91
CA SER A 338 16.15 30.70 12.93
C SER A 338 15.70 29.44 12.17
N VAL A 339 14.59 28.84 12.59
CA VAL A 339 13.92 27.76 11.87
C VAL A 339 13.28 28.25 10.57
N VAL A 340 12.97 29.54 10.44
CA VAL A 340 12.34 30.13 9.26
C VAL A 340 13.43 30.64 8.32
N ASP A 341 13.28 30.33 7.04
CA ASP A 341 14.20 30.87 6.04
C ASP A 341 13.93 32.37 5.83
N GLU A 342 15.00 33.18 5.79
CA GLU A 342 14.94 34.65 5.74
C GLU A 342 14.06 35.18 4.58
N GLU A 343 14.02 34.47 3.45
CA GLU A 343 13.21 34.80 2.27
C GLU A 343 11.70 34.89 2.60
N PHE A 344 11.18 34.02 3.47
CA PHE A 344 9.76 34.03 3.83
C PHE A 344 9.41 35.17 4.79
N LEU A 345 10.36 35.57 5.64
CA LEU A 345 10.20 36.75 6.49
C LEU A 345 10.24 38.04 5.65
N GLU A 346 11.13 38.11 4.65
CA GLU A 346 11.19 39.22 3.69
C GLU A 346 9.88 39.33 2.87
N GLU A 347 9.29 38.21 2.44
CA GLU A 347 8.01 38.21 1.73
C GLU A 347 6.86 38.77 2.58
N ILE A 348 6.77 38.37 3.84
CA ILE A 348 5.76 38.92 4.76
C ILE A 348 6.02 40.41 5.05
N ALA A 349 7.28 40.82 5.17
CA ALA A 349 7.63 42.24 5.32
C ALA A 349 7.14 43.08 4.13
N ASP A 350 7.32 42.59 2.91
CA ASP A 350 6.82 43.23 1.69
C ASP A 350 5.29 43.30 1.65
N ASP A 351 4.59 42.24 2.08
CA ASP A 351 3.12 42.16 2.11
C ASP A 351 2.48 43.08 3.16
N GLU A 352 3.08 43.18 4.35
CA GLU A 352 2.68 44.10 5.41
C GLU A 352 3.14 45.55 5.15
N GLY A 353 4.07 45.73 4.20
CA GLY A 353 4.59 47.03 3.79
C GLY A 353 5.55 47.67 4.81
N VAL A 354 6.33 46.85 5.52
CA VAL A 354 7.39 47.27 6.44
C VAL A 354 8.77 47.25 5.75
N GLU A 355 9.71 48.09 6.19
CA GLU A 355 11.02 48.25 5.51
C GLU A 355 12.05 47.19 5.93
N ASP A 356 12.01 46.74 7.18
CA ASP A 356 12.95 45.77 7.76
C ASP A 356 12.17 44.64 8.46
N VAL A 357 12.69 43.40 8.40
CA VAL A 357 12.10 42.21 9.07
C VAL A 357 11.97 42.41 10.58
N ASP A 358 12.90 43.18 11.19
CA ASP A 358 12.87 43.54 12.61
C ASP A 358 11.63 44.39 13.00
N ASP A 359 10.94 45.01 12.04
CA ASP A 359 9.73 45.81 12.28
C ASP A 359 8.44 44.97 12.18
N LEU A 360 8.53 43.67 11.88
CA LEU A 360 7.37 42.78 11.81
C LEU A 360 6.76 42.53 13.19
N PRO A 361 5.42 42.33 13.28
CA PRO A 361 4.81 41.88 14.51
C PRO A 361 5.34 40.48 14.87
N PRO A 362 5.44 40.12 16.18
CA PRO A 362 6.05 38.84 16.57
C PRO A 362 5.41 37.60 15.91
N LEU A 363 4.07 37.59 15.73
CA LEU A 363 3.38 36.49 15.06
C LEU A 363 3.71 36.32 13.57
N ALA A 364 4.38 37.28 12.94
CA ALA A 364 4.84 37.15 11.55
C ALA A 364 5.77 35.94 11.39
N GLU A 365 6.61 35.62 12.37
CA GLU A 365 7.49 34.45 12.33
C GLU A 365 6.69 33.13 12.25
N PHE A 366 5.63 33.01 13.05
CA PHE A 366 4.75 31.84 13.04
C PHE A 366 3.96 31.72 11.73
N LYS A 367 3.49 32.85 11.18
CA LYS A 367 2.84 32.88 9.86
C LYS A 367 3.84 32.51 8.74
N ALA A 368 5.06 33.03 8.80
CA ALA A 368 6.13 32.74 7.84
C ALA A 368 6.50 31.26 7.81
N LEU A 369 6.64 30.63 8.97
CA LEU A 369 6.89 29.19 9.07
C LEU A 369 5.77 28.38 8.40
N ALA A 370 4.52 28.79 8.56
CA ALA A 370 3.39 28.12 7.93
C ALA A 370 3.39 28.28 6.40
N GLU A 371 3.73 29.47 5.89
CA GLU A 371 3.87 29.69 4.44
C GLU A 371 5.06 28.91 3.86
N GLU A 372 6.18 28.85 4.59
CA GLU A 372 7.33 28.06 4.16
C GLU A 372 7.02 26.56 4.10
N ILE A 373 6.34 26.02 5.12
CA ILE A 373 5.92 24.61 5.11
C ILE A 373 4.99 24.37 3.91
N ASP A 374 4.06 25.28 3.64
CA ASP A 374 3.13 25.17 2.51
C ASP A 374 3.84 25.12 1.15
N ASP A 375 4.76 26.06 0.90
CA ASP A 375 5.51 26.11 -0.35
C ASP A 375 6.36 24.83 -0.56
N ARG A 376 7.06 24.39 0.49
CA ARG A 376 7.85 23.15 0.45
C ARG A 376 6.95 21.93 0.26
N CYS A 377 5.82 21.82 0.96
CA CYS A 377 4.84 20.75 0.77
C CYS A 377 4.32 20.71 -0.67
N GLN A 378 3.93 21.85 -1.24
CA GLN A 378 3.45 21.93 -2.63
C GLN A 378 4.55 21.64 -3.64
N THR A 379 5.81 21.88 -3.32
CA THR A 379 6.94 21.49 -4.15
C THR A 379 7.08 19.97 -4.20
N ILE A 380 7.00 19.31 -3.04
CA ILE A 380 7.07 17.85 -2.92
C ILE A 380 5.85 17.16 -3.54
N ASP A 381 4.64 17.67 -3.30
CA ASP A 381 3.40 17.11 -3.85
C ASP A 381 3.43 16.98 -5.38
N LYS A 382 4.05 17.95 -6.07
CA LYS A 382 4.20 17.94 -7.54
C LYS A 382 5.15 16.85 -8.05
N GLN A 383 6.04 16.34 -7.22
CA GLN A 383 7.00 15.27 -7.58
C GLN A 383 6.42 13.88 -7.34
N ILE A 384 5.34 13.77 -6.56
CA ILE A 384 4.73 12.50 -6.21
C ILE A 384 3.53 12.22 -7.14
N PRO A 385 3.30 10.96 -7.56
CA PRO A 385 2.10 10.63 -8.34
C PRO A 385 0.80 10.99 -7.61
N SER A 386 -0.03 11.82 -8.25
CA SER A 386 -1.33 12.21 -7.70
C SER A 386 -2.33 11.05 -7.59
N ASP A 387 -2.20 10.03 -8.45
CA ASP A 387 -3.07 8.85 -8.40
C ASP A 387 -2.67 7.94 -7.23
N TRP A 388 -3.63 7.64 -6.36
CA TRP A 388 -3.44 6.71 -5.24
C TRP A 388 -3.04 5.31 -5.73
N THR A 389 -3.52 4.89 -6.91
CA THR A 389 -3.22 3.59 -7.51
C THR A 389 -1.74 3.43 -7.81
N ASP A 390 -1.12 4.46 -8.39
CA ASP A 390 0.32 4.46 -8.71
C ASP A 390 1.16 4.40 -7.43
N ARG A 391 0.78 5.18 -6.40
CA ARG A 391 1.43 5.15 -5.08
C ARG A 391 1.27 3.81 -4.37
N ALA A 392 0.06 3.22 -4.41
CA ALA A 392 -0.23 1.94 -3.78
C ALA A 392 0.48 0.78 -4.48
N LEU A 393 0.66 0.85 -5.81
CA LEU A 393 1.50 -0.10 -6.54
C LEU A 393 2.96 0.05 -6.16
N SER A 394 3.49 1.29 -6.13
CA SER A 394 4.87 1.55 -5.68
C SER A 394 5.12 1.01 -4.26
N GLU A 395 4.20 1.22 -3.31
CA GLU A 395 4.31 0.70 -1.95
C GLU A 395 4.53 -0.82 -1.92
N ILE A 396 3.84 -1.57 -2.78
CA ILE A 396 3.92 -3.04 -2.79
C ILE A 396 4.97 -3.61 -3.75
N THR A 397 5.69 -2.77 -4.51
CA THR A 397 6.72 -3.23 -5.46
C THR A 397 8.12 -2.70 -5.16
N THR A 398 8.27 -1.61 -4.39
CA THR A 398 9.57 -0.98 -4.19
C THR A 398 10.60 -1.90 -3.54
N GLU A 399 10.22 -2.66 -2.52
CA GLU A 399 11.10 -3.62 -1.85
C GLU A 399 11.00 -5.03 -2.44
N GLY A 400 10.58 -5.13 -3.71
CA GLY A 400 10.02 -6.34 -4.31
C GLY A 400 8.54 -6.52 -3.94
N TYR A 401 7.92 -7.56 -4.46
CA TYR A 401 6.49 -7.82 -4.27
C TYR A 401 6.12 -8.07 -2.80
N GLN A 402 5.54 -7.06 -2.16
CA GLN A 402 5.12 -7.00 -0.76
C GLN A 402 3.61 -6.68 -0.69
N PRO A 403 2.71 -7.66 -0.92
CA PRO A 403 1.28 -7.39 -0.94
C PRO A 403 0.79 -6.84 0.42
N ASN A 404 -0.03 -5.78 0.38
CA ASN A 404 -0.66 -5.17 1.54
C ASN A 404 -2.18 -5.43 1.52
N HIS A 405 -2.67 -6.24 2.48
CA HIS A 405 -4.08 -6.64 2.55
C HIS A 405 -5.03 -5.51 2.93
N LYS A 406 -4.52 -4.36 3.38
CA LYS A 406 -5.33 -3.16 3.56
C LYS A 406 -5.73 -2.55 2.21
N HIS A 407 -4.93 -2.80 1.18
CA HIS A 407 -5.23 -2.39 -0.20
C HIS A 407 -6.27 -3.32 -0.82
N GLY A 408 -6.91 -2.83 -1.88
CA GLY A 408 -7.83 -3.64 -2.68
C GLY A 408 -7.14 -4.87 -3.28
N VAL A 409 -7.94 -5.89 -3.57
CA VAL A 409 -7.50 -7.11 -4.27
C VAL A 409 -6.81 -6.76 -5.60
N GLU A 410 -7.37 -5.80 -6.32
CA GLU A 410 -6.88 -5.31 -7.61
C GLU A 410 -5.42 -4.85 -7.53
N ILE A 411 -5.07 -4.01 -6.55
CA ILE A 411 -3.71 -3.52 -6.32
C ILE A 411 -2.74 -4.68 -6.10
N ASN A 412 -3.08 -5.59 -5.19
CA ASN A 412 -2.21 -6.71 -4.83
C ASN A 412 -1.97 -7.68 -6.00
N ILE A 413 -2.94 -7.83 -6.90
CA ILE A 413 -2.84 -8.81 -8.01
C ILE A 413 -2.25 -8.20 -9.27
N THR A 414 -2.34 -6.88 -9.43
CA THR A 414 -1.87 -6.17 -10.63
C THR A 414 -0.42 -6.51 -11.01
N PRO A 415 0.58 -6.54 -10.09
CA PRO A 415 1.95 -6.94 -10.44
C PRO A 415 2.03 -8.38 -11.00
N LEU A 416 1.24 -9.30 -10.45
CA LEU A 416 1.19 -10.70 -10.89
C LEU A 416 0.49 -10.83 -12.26
N ALA A 417 -0.50 -9.99 -12.53
CA ALA A 417 -1.19 -9.91 -13.81
C ALA A 417 -0.31 -9.33 -14.92
N GLN A 418 0.37 -8.22 -14.65
CA GLN A 418 1.33 -7.59 -15.58
C GLN A 418 2.49 -8.54 -15.94
N ALA A 419 2.90 -9.38 -14.99
CA ALA A 419 3.88 -10.43 -15.19
C ALA A 419 3.35 -11.69 -15.90
N GLU A 420 2.06 -11.73 -16.26
CA GLU A 420 1.37 -12.83 -16.93
C GLU A 420 1.40 -14.18 -16.18
N ILE A 421 1.55 -14.15 -14.86
CA ILE A 421 1.61 -15.37 -14.02
C ILE A 421 0.26 -15.75 -13.40
N VAL A 422 -0.82 -15.12 -13.88
CA VAL A 422 -2.22 -15.42 -13.55
C VAL A 422 -3.02 -15.70 -14.83
N PRO A 423 -4.14 -16.44 -14.74
CA PRO A 423 -5.02 -16.66 -15.89
C PRO A 423 -5.52 -15.36 -16.49
N LYS A 424 -5.80 -15.38 -17.80
CA LYS A 424 -6.28 -14.21 -18.54
C LYS A 424 -7.59 -13.63 -17.98
N THR A 425 -8.45 -14.48 -17.43
CA THR A 425 -9.70 -14.09 -16.73
C THR A 425 -9.49 -13.02 -15.66
N VAL A 426 -8.29 -12.95 -15.05
CA VAL A 426 -7.97 -11.88 -14.08
C VAL A 426 -7.94 -10.51 -14.74
N GLU A 427 -7.30 -10.38 -15.91
CA GLU A 427 -7.24 -9.12 -16.66
C GLU A 427 -8.56 -8.76 -17.33
N ASP A 428 -9.36 -9.76 -17.71
CA ASP A 428 -10.61 -9.54 -18.45
C ASP A 428 -11.79 -9.23 -17.50
N ASP A 429 -11.83 -9.83 -16.30
CA ASP A 429 -12.99 -9.80 -15.41
C ASP A 429 -12.71 -9.25 -13.99
N VAL A 430 -11.47 -9.23 -13.51
CA VAL A 430 -11.15 -8.82 -12.11
C VAL A 430 -10.51 -7.44 -12.02
N LEU A 431 -9.53 -7.15 -12.89
CA LEU A 431 -8.99 -5.80 -13.12
C LEU A 431 -9.91 -5.04 -14.09
#